data_AF-A0A7K2XBW8-F1
#
_entry.id   AF-A0A7K2XBW8-F1
#
_cell.length_a   1.000
_cell.length_b   1.000
_cell.length_c   1.000
_cell.angle_alpha   90.00
_cell.angle_beta   90.00
_cell.angle_gamma   90.00
#
_symmetry.space_group_name_H-M   'P 1'
#
loop_
_entity.id
_entity.type
_entity.pdbx_description
1 polymer ?
#
loop_
_entity_poly.entity_id
_entity_poly.type
_entity_poly.pdbx_seq_one_letter_code
_entity_poly.pdbx_strand_id
1 'polypeptide(L)' 'MTEHENDHQAYTRIPRWTAPSAREEGTDVHGTRLAEDLTRDLERRAAALGTGLAALLTAAHARVLATLTAERDLLVGH' A
#
# COMPACT_ATOMS: atom_id res chain seq x y z
N MET A 1 -19.86 35.35 12.31
CA MET A 1 -19.56 34.59 11.07
C MET A 1 -18.11 34.17 11.20
N THR A 2 -17.88 33.03 11.84
CA THR A 2 -16.53 32.52 12.12
C THR A 2 -16.18 31.52 11.03
N GLU A 3 -15.20 31.89 10.21
CA GLU A 3 -14.53 31.01 9.27
C GLU A 3 -13.91 29.85 10.05
N HIS A 4 -14.48 28.66 9.90
CA HIS A 4 -13.83 27.42 10.31
C HIS A 4 -12.80 27.10 9.22
N GLU A 5 -11.56 27.55 9.41
CA GLU A 5 -10.40 26.98 8.72
C GLU A 5 -10.36 25.49 9.05
N ASN A 6 -10.89 24.69 8.14
CA ASN A 6 -10.83 23.23 8.20
C ASN A 6 -9.37 22.85 7.93
N ASP A 7 -8.60 22.76 9.01
CA ASP A 7 -7.27 22.18 9.01
C ASP A 7 -7.41 20.73 8.53
N HIS A 8 -7.22 20.51 7.22
CA HIS A 8 -7.23 19.19 6.58
C HIS A 8 -5.98 18.43 7.04
N GLN A 9 -5.93 18.10 8.32
CA GLN A 9 -4.86 17.31 8.88
C GLN A 9 -4.95 15.93 8.22
N ALA A 10 -3.95 15.61 7.39
CA ALA A 10 -3.89 14.33 6.72
C ALA A 10 -3.84 13.22 7.77
N TYR A 11 -4.93 12.45 7.91
CA TYR A 11 -5.06 11.34 8.86
C TYR A 11 -4.02 10.22 8.65
N THR A 12 -3.30 10.24 7.52
CA THR A 12 -2.20 9.33 7.22
C THR A 12 -1.16 10.03 6.35
N ARG A 13 0.12 9.65 6.52
CA ARG A 13 1.22 10.04 5.62
C ARG A 13 1.26 9.21 4.34
N ILE A 14 0.45 8.15 4.25
CA ILE A 14 0.36 7.33 3.05
C ILE A 14 -0.17 8.21 1.90
N PRO A 15 0.56 8.32 0.78
CA PRO A 15 0.10 9.07 -0.38
C PRO A 15 -1.27 8.56 -0.84
N ARG A 16 -2.22 9.47 -1.02
CA ARG A 16 -3.52 9.12 -1.61
C ARG A 16 -3.34 8.93 -3.11
N TRP A 17 -3.95 7.88 -3.64
CA TRP A 17 -4.02 7.67 -5.08
C TRP A 17 -4.91 8.76 -5.70
N THR A 18 -4.39 9.50 -6.67
CA THR A 18 -5.18 10.48 -7.43
C THR A 18 -5.37 9.96 -8.84
N ALA A 19 -6.57 9.47 -9.17
CA ALA A 19 -6.89 9.10 -10.53
C ALA A 19 -7.09 10.38 -11.37
N PRO A 20 -6.49 10.52 -12.56
CA PRO A 20 -6.59 11.74 -13.37
C PRO A 20 -8.03 12.15 -13.73
N SER A 21 -8.97 11.20 -13.73
CA SER A 21 -10.38 11.40 -14.04
C SER A 21 -11.28 11.54 -12.81
N ALA A 22 -10.75 11.44 -11.59
CA ALA A 22 -11.55 11.53 -10.39
C ALA A 22 -12.09 12.96 -10.22
N ARG A 23 -13.42 13.09 -10.19
CA ARG A 23 -14.12 14.35 -9.90
C ARG A 23 -14.53 14.48 -8.44
N GLU A 24 -14.56 13.37 -7.70
CA GLU A 24 -15.03 13.29 -6.31
C GLU A 24 -14.17 12.30 -5.51
N GLU A 25 -14.18 12.44 -4.18
CA GLU A 25 -13.55 11.49 -3.26
C GLU A 25 -14.36 10.18 -3.21
N GLY A 26 -13.67 9.04 -3.17
CA GLY A 26 -14.35 7.74 -3.12
C GLY A 26 -13.38 6.56 -3.10
N THR A 27 -13.94 5.36 -3.17
CA THR A 27 -13.20 4.10 -3.27
C THR A 27 -13.27 3.59 -4.69
N ASP A 28 -12.13 3.13 -5.21
CA ASP A 28 -12.03 2.48 -6.53
C ASP A 28 -11.17 1.21 -6.43
N VAL A 29 -11.28 0.33 -7.42
CA VAL A 29 -10.54 -0.94 -7.50
C VAL A 29 -9.62 -0.92 -8.70
N HIS A 30 -8.32 -1.05 -8.44
CA HIS A 30 -7.31 -1.24 -9.49
C HIS A 30 -6.79 -2.67 -9.48
N GLY A 31 -7.11 -3.42 -10.54
CA GLY A 31 -6.56 -4.76 -10.79
C GLY A 31 -5.30 -4.69 -11.66
N THR A 32 -4.23 -5.37 -11.23
CA THR A 32 -3.04 -5.58 -12.04
C THR A 32 -2.70 -7.07 -12.10
N ARG A 33 -2.30 -7.56 -13.28
CA ARG A 33 -1.83 -8.93 -13.43
C ARG A 33 -0.32 -8.97 -13.25
N LEU A 34 0.14 -9.79 -12.33
CA LEU A 34 1.56 -10.09 -12.20
C LEU A 34 1.99 -11.07 -13.29
N ALA A 35 3.17 -10.84 -13.86
CA ALA A 35 3.76 -11.75 -14.82
C ALA A 35 4.04 -13.12 -14.16
N GLU A 36 3.88 -14.20 -14.92
CA GLU A 36 3.94 -15.56 -14.35
C GLU A 36 5.33 -15.90 -13.79
N ASP A 37 6.38 -15.41 -14.44
CA ASP A 37 7.75 -15.53 -14.00
C ASP A 37 7.94 -14.88 -12.62
N LEU A 38 7.45 -13.65 -12.44
CA LEU A 38 7.49 -12.95 -11.16
C LEU A 38 6.74 -13.73 -10.07
N THR A 39 5.55 -14.26 -10.36
CA THR A 39 4.78 -15.05 -9.39
C THR A 39 5.56 -16.31 -8.96
N ARG A 40 6.12 -17.05 -9.91
CA ARG A 40 6.94 -18.24 -9.61
C ARG A 40 8.18 -17.88 -8.80
N ASP A 41 8.78 -16.75 -9.06
CA ASP A 41 9.98 -16.29 -8.35
C ASP A 41 9.66 -15.91 -6.90
N LEU A 42 8.52 -15.28 -6.67
CA LEU A 42 8.02 -14.96 -5.32
C LEU A 42 7.71 -16.23 -4.52
N GLU A 43 7.07 -17.22 -5.14
CA GLU A 43 6.80 -18.53 -4.52
C GLU A 43 8.10 -19.24 -4.12
N ARG A 44 9.07 -19.31 -5.03
CA ARG A 44 10.39 -19.90 -4.73
C ARG A 44 11.11 -19.14 -3.63
N ARG A 45 11.01 -17.80 -3.62
CA ARG A 45 11.63 -16.96 -2.58
C ARG A 45 10.99 -17.19 -1.22
N ALA A 46 9.67 -17.31 -1.15
CA ALA A 46 8.97 -17.63 0.09
C ALA A 46 9.42 -19.00 0.64
N ALA A 47 9.47 -20.02 -0.22
CA ALA A 47 9.95 -21.35 0.15
C ALA A 47 11.41 -21.34 0.64
N ALA A 48 12.31 -20.62 -0.04
CA ALA A 48 13.71 -20.50 0.35
C ALA A 48 13.89 -19.79 1.71
N LEU A 49 12.96 -18.92 2.10
CA LEU A 49 12.94 -18.24 3.40
C LEU A 49 12.21 -19.05 4.48
N GLY A 50 11.67 -20.23 4.16
CA GLY A 50 10.88 -21.04 5.10
C GLY A 50 9.56 -20.40 5.51
N THR A 51 8.97 -19.56 4.64
CA THR A 51 7.73 -18.84 4.91
C THR A 51 6.67 -19.08 3.83
N GLY A 52 5.44 -18.64 4.08
CA GLY A 52 4.36 -18.65 3.09
C GLY A 52 4.38 -17.42 2.18
N LEU A 53 3.84 -17.56 0.97
CA LEU A 53 3.73 -16.44 0.02
C LEU A 53 2.98 -15.24 0.62
N ALA A 54 1.90 -15.47 1.38
CA ALA A 54 1.14 -14.41 2.04
C ALA A 54 2.03 -13.57 2.98
N ALA A 55 2.84 -14.20 3.82
CA ALA A 55 3.72 -13.49 4.75
C ALA A 55 4.81 -12.69 4.00
N LEU A 56 5.35 -13.25 2.91
CA LEU A 56 6.29 -12.53 2.05
C LEU A 56 5.64 -11.29 1.43
N LEU A 57 4.42 -11.40 0.92
CA LEU A 57 3.68 -10.29 0.31
C LEU A 57 3.31 -9.23 1.34
N THR A 58 2.91 -9.61 2.56
CA THR A 58 2.65 -8.67 3.66
C THR A 58 3.91 -7.90 4.04
N ALA A 59 5.06 -8.57 4.13
CA ALA A 59 6.34 -7.90 4.39
C ALA A 59 6.74 -6.96 3.26
N ALA A 60 6.53 -7.35 2.00
CA ALA A 60 6.78 -6.50 0.83
C ALA A 60 5.87 -5.26 0.83
N HIS A 61 4.58 -5.43 1.13
CA HIS A 61 3.62 -4.34 1.24
C HIS A 61 4.00 -3.36 2.35
N ALA A 62 4.33 -3.85 3.54
CA ALA A 62 4.82 -3.01 4.64
C ALA A 62 6.10 -2.25 4.24
N ARG A 63 7.04 -2.90 3.54
CA ARG A 63 8.27 -2.23 3.08
C ARG A 63 7.98 -1.09 2.08
N VAL A 64 7.04 -1.29 1.17
CA VAL A 64 6.61 -0.25 0.23
C VAL A 64 6.00 0.93 0.98
N LEU A 65 5.06 0.66 1.89
CA LEU A 65 4.44 1.72 2.71
C LEU A 65 5.50 2.50 3.50
N ALA A 66 6.45 1.82 4.12
CA ALA A 66 7.49 2.43 4.95
C ALA A 66 8.37 3.38 4.12
N THR A 67 8.63 2.97 2.87
CA THR A 67 9.40 3.77 1.91
C THR A 67 8.60 5.01 1.48
N LEU A 68 7.30 4.88 1.23
CA LEU A 68 6.44 5.98 0.81
C LEU A 68 6.17 7.00 1.93
N THR A 69 6.10 6.56 3.18
CA THR A 69 5.81 7.43 4.34
C THR A 69 7.07 7.94 5.05
N ALA A 70 8.25 7.42 4.68
CA ALA A 70 9.50 7.61 5.42
C ALA A 70 9.41 7.18 6.91
N GLU A 71 8.58 6.18 7.21
CA GLU A 71 8.41 5.62 8.54
C GLU A 71 9.14 4.29 8.69
N ARG A 72 9.69 4.04 9.89
CA ARG A 72 10.42 2.79 10.17
C ARG A 72 9.52 1.68 10.70
N ASP A 73 8.48 2.05 11.45
CA ASP A 73 7.51 1.15 12.03
C ASP A 73 6.14 1.46 11.45
N LEU A 74 5.39 0.42 11.10
CA LEU A 74 4.07 0.56 10.51
C LEU A 74 3.07 -0.34 11.22
N LEU A 75 1.87 0.20 11.42
CA LEU A 75 0.71 -0.57 11.83
C LEU A 75 -0.11 -0.91 10.57
N VAL A 76 -0.10 -2.18 10.18
CA VAL A 76 -0.82 -2.67 9.00
C VAL A 76 -1.87 -3.69 9.46
N GLY A 77 -3.13 -3.50 9.04
CA GLY A 77 -4.19 -4.49 9.27
C GLY A 77 -3.99 -5.71 8.37
N HIS A 78 -4.38 -6.89 8.83
CA HIS A 78 -4.24 -8.14 8.09
C HIS A 78 -5.57 -8.87 7.91
#